data_AF-A0A371PAR8-F1
#
_entry.id   AF-A0A371PAR8-F1
#
_cell.length_a   1.000
_cell.length_b   1.000
_cell.length_c   1.000
_cell.angle_alpha   90.00
_cell.angle_beta   90.00
_cell.angle_gamma   90.00
#
_symmetry.space_group_name_H-M   'P 1'
#
loop_
_entity.id
_entity.type
_entity.pdbx_description
1 polymer ?
#
loop_
_entity_poly.entity_id
_entity_poly.type
_entity_poly.pdbx_seq_one_letter_code
_entity_poly.pdbx_strand_id
1 'polypeptide(L)'
;MAVASLAVGSVALTAAPATAGTPSGVTRELIANSARGTFTDDNDTATKTLISKVCKSGTVTDEDYTSRTFLSSLDVDGVLVRAYVDRQEGVENSGRYCTFAALATVAPYASLSGTVTISADQLDRSARVSEAAPLSTSFTLSGDVYVTDPITDPDYGFSPTGVASGAVTKVEQATTSTSRVSTPKSTAVKSKALASYKRSIASAKAKLSTSLKKAGASSSKKSAARKAYAARKKAAKATLHVRWSSDKKTVVTTTVGKTTTNPFSISADNRF
;
A
#
# COMPACT_ATOMS: atom_id res chain seq x y z
N MET A 1 0.88 34.48 13.18
CA MET A 1 -0.18 33.51 12.83
C MET A 1 0.47 32.44 11.96
N ALA A 2 0.66 31.24 12.52
CA ALA A 2 1.30 30.13 11.83
C ALA A 2 0.41 29.67 10.66
N VAL A 3 0.97 29.72 9.45
CA VAL A 3 0.36 29.14 8.26
C VAL A 3 0.62 27.63 8.36
N ALA A 4 -0.39 26.87 8.79
CA ALA A 4 -0.34 25.42 8.71
C ALA A 4 -0.45 25.04 7.23
N SER A 5 0.70 24.91 6.58
CA SER A 5 0.81 24.27 5.26
C SER A 5 0.38 22.81 5.44
N LEU A 6 -0.87 22.49 5.08
CA LEU A 6 -1.25 21.10 4.86
C LEU A 6 -0.52 20.63 3.61
N ALA A 7 0.61 19.97 3.81
CA ALA A 7 1.26 19.17 2.79
C ALA A 7 0.33 18.00 2.45
N VAL A 8 -0.38 18.11 1.33
CA VAL A 8 -1.05 16.97 0.70
C VAL A 8 0.07 16.15 0.07
N GLY A 9 0.68 15.28 0.86
CA GLY A 9 1.60 14.26 0.37
C GLY A 9 0.77 13.27 -0.43
N SER A 10 0.88 13.32 -1.76
CA SER A 10 0.47 12.22 -2.62
C SER A 10 1.31 11.01 -2.24
N VAL A 11 0.78 10.14 -1.38
CA VAL A 11 1.39 8.84 -1.14
C VAL A 11 1.05 7.99 -2.37
N ALA A 12 1.91 8.06 -3.38
CA ALA A 12 1.92 7.04 -4.41
C ALA A 12 2.26 5.72 -3.69
N LEU A 13 1.25 4.86 -3.49
CA LEU A 13 1.46 3.47 -3.09
C LEU A 13 2.15 2.76 -4.26
N THR A 14 3.46 2.96 -4.38
CA THR A 14 4.29 2.01 -5.10
C THR A 14 4.38 0.78 -4.20
N ALA A 15 3.71 -0.31 -4.58
CA ALA A 15 4.02 -1.62 -4.01
C ALA A 15 5.53 -1.76 -4.03
N ALA A 16 6.14 -2.04 -2.88
CA ALA A 16 7.57 -2.27 -2.84
C ALA A 16 7.87 -3.41 -3.82
N PRO A 17 8.65 -3.17 -4.89
CA PRO A 17 8.98 -4.24 -5.83
C PRO A 17 9.71 -5.36 -5.07
N ALA A 18 9.57 -6.59 -5.58
CA ALA A 18 10.22 -7.79 -5.06
C ALA A 18 11.56 -7.46 -4.39
N THR A 19 11.64 -7.68 -3.07
CA THR A 19 12.79 -7.28 -2.25
C THR A 19 14.06 -8.02 -2.70
N ALA A 20 15.22 -7.44 -2.38
CA ALA A 20 16.58 -7.75 -2.87
C ALA A 20 17.06 -9.22 -2.89
N GLY A 21 16.29 -10.18 -2.37
CA GLY A 21 16.61 -11.62 -2.40
C GLY A 21 15.94 -12.42 -3.52
N THR A 22 14.88 -11.91 -4.17
CA THR A 22 14.15 -12.69 -5.19
C THR A 22 14.86 -12.60 -6.55
N PRO A 23 15.17 -13.75 -7.22
CA PRO A 23 15.77 -13.74 -8.55
C PRO A 23 14.93 -12.99 -9.59
N SER A 24 15.60 -12.34 -10.55
CA SER A 24 14.93 -11.50 -11.54
C SER A 24 13.90 -12.26 -12.37
N GLY A 25 12.68 -11.71 -12.44
CA GLY A 25 11.58 -12.26 -13.22
C GLY A 25 10.90 -13.47 -12.60
N VAL A 26 11.13 -13.77 -11.32
CA VAL A 26 10.18 -14.58 -10.54
C VAL A 26 9.02 -13.68 -10.14
N THR A 27 7.81 -14.05 -10.56
CA THR A 27 6.60 -13.29 -10.24
C THR A 27 5.68 -14.09 -9.33
N ARG A 28 4.70 -13.40 -8.75
CA ARG A 28 3.65 -13.99 -7.93
C ARG A 28 2.88 -15.06 -8.70
N GLU A 29 2.54 -14.79 -9.95
CA GLU A 29 1.81 -15.71 -10.82
C GLU A 29 2.64 -16.96 -11.12
N LEU A 30 3.96 -16.81 -11.29
CA LEU A 30 4.85 -17.96 -11.49
C LEU A 30 4.82 -18.91 -10.27
N ILE A 31 4.86 -18.35 -9.06
CA ILE A 31 4.79 -19.13 -7.82
C ILE A 31 3.41 -19.75 -7.65
N ALA A 32 2.34 -19.00 -7.87
CA ALA A 32 0.97 -19.51 -7.77
C ALA A 32 0.72 -20.66 -8.76
N ASN A 33 1.20 -20.54 -10.00
CA ASN A 33 1.08 -21.60 -11.00
C ASN A 33 1.94 -22.83 -10.64
N SER A 34 3.16 -22.63 -10.11
CA SER A 34 4.01 -23.73 -9.63
C SER A 34 3.35 -24.46 -8.44
N ALA A 35 2.80 -23.72 -7.49
CA ALA A 35 2.12 -24.25 -6.30
C ALA A 35 0.84 -25.04 -6.63
N ARG A 36 0.06 -24.58 -7.61
CA ARG A 36 -1.11 -25.32 -8.11
C ARG A 36 -0.71 -26.52 -8.95
N GLY A 37 0.45 -26.44 -9.56
CA GLY A 37 0.93 -27.43 -10.50
C GLY A 37 1.29 -28.78 -9.93
N THR A 38 1.61 -28.83 -8.65
CA THR A 38 1.85 -30.09 -7.94
C THR A 38 0.63 -31.04 -7.95
N PHE A 39 -0.57 -30.55 -8.29
CA PHE A 39 -1.81 -31.35 -8.34
C PHE A 39 -2.25 -31.78 -9.74
N THR A 40 -1.57 -31.32 -10.80
CA THR A 40 -1.96 -31.57 -12.20
C THR A 40 -0.71 -31.77 -13.04
N ASP A 41 -0.59 -32.88 -13.76
CA ASP A 41 0.59 -33.24 -14.57
C ASP A 41 1.01 -32.16 -15.61
N ASP A 42 0.14 -31.19 -15.92
CA ASP A 42 0.32 -30.13 -16.93
C ASP A 42 1.08 -28.86 -16.49
N ASN A 43 1.44 -28.70 -15.21
CA ASN A 43 1.98 -27.42 -14.70
C ASN A 43 3.49 -27.43 -14.42
N ASP A 44 4.18 -28.42 -14.99
CA ASP A 44 5.62 -28.60 -14.93
C ASP A 44 6.43 -27.38 -15.44
N THR A 45 5.93 -26.67 -16.47
CA THR A 45 6.65 -25.53 -17.06
C THR A 45 6.93 -24.38 -16.07
N ALA A 46 5.99 -24.09 -15.17
CA ALA A 46 6.15 -23.03 -14.17
C ALA A 46 7.26 -23.38 -13.16
N THR A 47 7.25 -24.63 -12.69
CA THR A 47 8.25 -25.14 -11.75
C THR A 47 9.63 -25.23 -12.40
N LYS A 48 9.75 -25.73 -13.64
CA LYS A 48 11.00 -25.71 -14.41
C LYS A 48 11.55 -24.30 -14.64
N THR A 49 10.67 -23.34 -14.93
CA THR A 49 11.04 -21.93 -15.06
C THR A 49 11.58 -21.37 -13.73
N LEU A 50 10.98 -21.78 -12.60
CA LEU A 50 11.46 -21.39 -11.28
C LEU A 50 12.82 -22.02 -10.97
N ILE A 51 13.00 -23.31 -11.24
CA ILE A 51 14.26 -24.05 -11.04
C ILE A 51 15.39 -23.42 -11.85
N SER A 52 15.20 -23.21 -13.16
CA SER A 52 16.23 -22.60 -14.02
C SER A 52 16.69 -21.22 -13.51
N LYS A 53 15.77 -20.40 -12.98
CA LYS A 53 16.08 -19.07 -12.42
C LYS A 53 16.83 -19.14 -11.10
N VAL A 54 16.46 -20.06 -10.21
CA VAL A 54 17.01 -20.13 -8.85
C VAL A 54 18.30 -20.96 -8.80
N CYS A 55 18.27 -22.14 -9.42
CA CYS A 55 19.36 -23.11 -9.39
C CYS A 55 20.43 -22.85 -10.45
N LYS A 56 20.16 -21.94 -11.41
CA LYS A 56 21.01 -21.64 -12.57
C LYS A 56 21.34 -22.90 -13.40
N SER A 57 20.39 -23.82 -13.47
CA SER A 57 20.50 -25.05 -14.26
C SER A 57 20.12 -24.80 -15.72
N GLY A 58 20.63 -25.64 -16.63
CA GLY A 58 20.16 -25.71 -18.01
C GLY A 58 18.76 -26.33 -18.11
N THR A 59 18.49 -27.06 -19.18
CA THR A 59 17.21 -27.77 -19.35
C THR A 59 17.02 -28.78 -18.21
N VAL A 60 15.89 -28.68 -17.50
CA VAL A 60 15.47 -29.61 -16.43
C VAL A 60 14.44 -30.56 -17.04
N THR A 61 14.59 -31.87 -16.84
CA THR A 61 13.58 -32.86 -17.26
C THR A 61 12.63 -33.20 -16.10
N ASP A 62 11.49 -33.84 -16.38
CA ASP A 62 10.48 -34.16 -15.35
C ASP A 62 11.00 -35.12 -14.27
N GLU A 63 11.98 -35.94 -14.61
CA GLU A 63 12.60 -36.92 -13.71
C GLU A 63 13.58 -36.26 -12.72
N ASP A 64 13.96 -35.01 -12.96
CA ASP A 64 15.03 -34.32 -12.23
C ASP A 64 14.53 -33.48 -11.05
N TYR A 65 13.24 -33.45 -10.71
CA TYR A 65 12.80 -32.63 -9.57
C TYR A 65 11.57 -33.17 -8.84
N THR A 66 11.44 -32.73 -7.59
CA THR A 66 10.23 -32.88 -6.79
C THR A 66 9.76 -31.49 -6.35
N SER A 67 8.44 -31.29 -6.36
CA SER A 67 7.81 -30.07 -5.84
C SER A 67 6.71 -30.44 -4.86
N ARG A 68 6.57 -29.64 -3.81
CA ARG A 68 5.53 -29.78 -2.79
C ARG A 68 4.92 -28.43 -2.52
N THR A 69 3.62 -28.32 -2.67
CA THR A 69 2.87 -27.13 -2.28
C THR A 69 2.91 -27.00 -0.77
N PHE A 70 3.18 -25.79 -0.26
CA PHE A 70 2.88 -25.50 1.14
C PHE A 70 1.36 -25.55 1.31
N LEU A 71 0.87 -26.32 2.28
CA LEU A 71 -0.57 -26.42 2.56
C LEU A 71 -1.14 -25.02 2.71
N SER A 72 -1.91 -24.60 1.71
CA SER A 72 -2.13 -23.18 1.46
C SER A 72 -2.97 -22.55 2.57
N SER A 73 -2.59 -21.34 2.94
CA SER A 73 -3.50 -20.43 3.65
C SER A 73 -4.22 -19.58 2.61
N LEU A 74 -5.37 -18.99 2.94
CA LEU A 74 -6.12 -18.13 2.01
C LEU A 74 -5.30 -16.94 1.48
N ASP A 75 -4.23 -16.56 2.17
CA ASP A 75 -3.47 -15.33 1.91
C ASP A 75 -2.07 -15.57 1.31
N VAL A 76 -1.57 -16.80 1.29
CA VAL A 76 -0.20 -17.15 0.82
C VAL A 76 -0.20 -18.42 -0.02
N ASP A 77 0.35 -18.30 -1.23
CA ASP A 77 0.72 -19.43 -2.08
C ASP A 77 2.22 -19.73 -1.89
N GLY A 78 2.60 -21.00 -1.92
CA GLY A 78 4.01 -21.36 -1.84
C GLY A 78 4.32 -22.77 -2.32
N VAL A 79 5.57 -22.96 -2.75
CA VAL A 79 6.10 -24.25 -3.20
C VAL A 79 7.49 -24.46 -2.62
N LEU A 80 7.76 -25.69 -2.17
CA LEU A 80 9.08 -26.20 -1.83
C LEU A 80 9.54 -27.07 -3.00
N VAL A 81 10.71 -26.77 -3.55
CA VAL A 81 11.26 -27.47 -4.72
C VAL A 81 12.61 -28.07 -4.37
N ARG A 82 12.82 -29.31 -4.78
CA ARG A 82 14.12 -29.99 -4.78
C ARG A 82 14.39 -30.48 -6.20
N ALA A 83 15.39 -29.91 -6.85
CA ALA A 83 15.77 -30.26 -8.21
C ALA A 83 17.19 -30.81 -8.25
N TYR A 84 17.41 -31.89 -8.99
CA TYR A 84 18.71 -32.37 -9.40
C TYR A 84 19.26 -31.43 -10.49
N VAL A 85 20.51 -31.02 -10.32
CA VAL A 85 21.21 -30.13 -11.24
C VAL A 85 22.51 -30.81 -11.62
N ASP A 86 22.61 -31.21 -12.89
CA ASP A 86 23.84 -31.79 -13.42
C ASP A 86 24.94 -30.72 -13.53
N ARG A 87 26.18 -31.10 -13.25
CA ARG A 87 27.33 -30.17 -13.23
C ARG A 87 28.11 -30.31 -14.53
N GLN A 88 27.71 -29.55 -15.54
CA GLN A 88 28.38 -29.44 -16.84
C GLN A 88 28.54 -30.77 -17.60
N GLU A 89 28.35 -30.72 -18.92
CA GLU A 89 28.72 -31.84 -19.80
C GLU A 89 30.20 -32.21 -19.60
N GLY A 90 30.46 -33.48 -19.26
CA GLY A 90 31.82 -34.06 -19.25
C GLY A 90 32.40 -34.47 -17.90
N VAL A 91 31.68 -34.31 -16.78
CA VAL A 91 32.11 -34.81 -15.46
C VAL A 91 31.07 -35.78 -14.89
N GLU A 92 31.29 -37.08 -15.09
CA GLU A 92 30.45 -38.14 -14.52
C GLU A 92 30.36 -38.00 -12.98
N ASN A 93 29.14 -38.15 -12.43
CA ASN A 93 28.84 -38.11 -10.99
C ASN A 93 29.03 -36.76 -10.28
N SER A 94 28.92 -35.63 -10.98
CA SER A 94 29.12 -34.30 -10.38
C SER A 94 27.83 -33.56 -9.97
N GLY A 95 26.66 -34.16 -10.21
CA GLY A 95 25.38 -33.52 -9.94
C GLY A 95 25.16 -33.14 -8.47
N ARG A 96 24.31 -32.15 -8.26
CA ARG A 96 23.94 -31.61 -6.94
C ARG A 96 22.44 -31.41 -6.87
N TYR A 97 21.85 -31.60 -5.70
CA TYR A 97 20.50 -31.12 -5.47
C TYR A 97 20.50 -29.64 -5.12
N CYS A 98 19.55 -28.92 -5.68
CA CYS A 98 19.20 -27.55 -5.40
C CYS A 98 17.82 -27.53 -4.75
N THR A 99 17.76 -27.15 -3.48
CA THR A 99 16.51 -27.05 -2.72
C THR A 99 16.22 -25.59 -2.41
N PHE A 100 14.99 -25.13 -2.65
CA PHE A 100 14.57 -23.78 -2.30
C PHE A 100 13.06 -23.74 -2.05
N ALA A 101 12.62 -22.71 -1.33
CA ALA A 101 11.20 -22.39 -1.15
C ALA A 101 10.88 -21.08 -1.85
N ALA A 102 9.69 -21.01 -2.44
CA ALA A 102 9.15 -19.80 -3.05
C ALA A 102 7.75 -19.53 -2.48
N LEU A 103 7.53 -18.30 -2.01
CA LEU A 103 6.28 -17.87 -1.39
C LEU A 103 5.80 -16.56 -2.02
N ALA A 104 4.49 -16.40 -2.16
CA ALA A 104 3.89 -15.17 -2.66
C ALA A 104 2.55 -14.88 -1.96
N THR A 105 2.25 -13.60 -1.79
CA THR A 105 0.91 -13.18 -1.34
C THR A 105 -0.13 -13.45 -2.42
N VAL A 106 -1.30 -13.96 -2.02
CA VAL A 106 -2.44 -14.15 -2.95
C VAL A 106 -3.03 -12.81 -3.34
N ALA A 107 -3.23 -11.91 -2.37
CA ALA A 107 -3.88 -10.62 -2.59
C ALA A 107 -2.91 -9.57 -3.19
N PRO A 108 -3.30 -8.84 -4.25
CA PRO A 108 -2.48 -7.76 -4.79
C PRO A 108 -2.29 -6.65 -3.76
N TYR A 109 -1.16 -5.94 -3.85
CA TYR A 109 -0.78 -4.87 -2.90
C TYR A 109 -0.67 -5.33 -1.44
N ALA A 110 -0.34 -6.61 -1.22
CA ALA A 110 0.00 -7.16 0.08
C ALA A 110 1.49 -7.51 0.15
N SER A 111 2.05 -7.54 1.36
CA SER A 111 3.43 -7.96 1.62
C SER A 111 3.50 -9.04 2.71
N LEU A 112 4.36 -10.01 2.48
CA LEU A 112 4.81 -11.01 3.45
C LEU A 112 5.75 -10.37 4.47
N SER A 113 5.68 -10.90 5.69
CA SER A 113 6.65 -10.71 6.76
C SER A 113 6.71 -12.01 7.56
N GLY A 114 7.82 -12.29 8.23
CA GLY A 114 8.00 -13.49 9.05
C GLY A 114 9.19 -14.32 8.62
N THR A 115 9.08 -15.64 8.71
CA THR A 115 10.19 -16.57 8.43
C THR A 115 9.72 -17.79 7.64
N VAL A 116 10.61 -18.31 6.79
CA VAL A 116 10.51 -19.66 6.24
C VAL A 116 11.73 -20.45 6.66
N THR A 117 11.51 -21.66 7.17
CA THR A 117 12.55 -22.59 7.56
C THR A 117 12.47 -23.80 6.67
N ILE A 118 13.58 -24.13 6.01
CA ILE A 118 13.77 -25.38 5.29
C ILE A 118 14.57 -26.28 6.21
N SER A 119 14.01 -27.43 6.57
CA SER A 119 14.70 -28.47 7.31
C SER A 119 14.84 -29.70 6.45
N ALA A 120 15.86 -30.52 6.65
CA ALA A 120 16.04 -31.72 5.85
C ALA A 120 16.59 -32.85 6.73
N ASP A 121 15.87 -33.96 6.71
CA ASP A 121 16.26 -35.19 7.40
C ASP A 121 17.02 -36.09 6.45
N GLN A 122 18.00 -36.82 6.97
CA GLN A 122 18.79 -37.76 6.17
C GLN A 122 17.92 -38.97 5.78
N LEU A 123 17.82 -39.27 4.48
CA LEU A 123 17.18 -40.45 3.94
C LEU A 123 18.02 -41.69 4.30
N ASP A 124 17.47 -42.51 5.20
CA ASP A 124 17.88 -43.84 5.65
C ASP A 124 19.39 -44.14 5.86
N ARG A 125 19.73 -44.46 7.12
CA ARG A 125 21.07 -44.60 7.73
C ARG A 125 21.90 -45.78 7.25
N SER A 126 21.36 -46.63 6.38
CA SER A 126 21.97 -47.91 6.00
C SER A 126 23.24 -47.79 5.14
N ALA A 127 23.48 -46.63 4.51
CA ALA A 127 24.51 -46.47 3.48
C ALA A 127 25.61 -45.43 3.77
N ARG A 128 25.60 -44.71 4.90
CA ARG A 128 26.58 -43.63 5.17
C ARG A 128 27.18 -43.71 6.59
N VAL A 129 28.51 -43.67 6.64
CA VAL A 129 29.36 -43.93 7.83
C VAL A 129 29.42 -42.74 8.81
N SER A 130 28.81 -41.60 8.50
CA SER A 130 28.72 -40.47 9.44
C SER A 130 27.29 -39.95 9.57
N GLU A 131 26.82 -39.92 10.82
CA GLU A 131 25.57 -39.28 11.25
C GLU A 131 25.70 -37.76 11.01
N ALA A 132 25.29 -37.30 9.83
CA ALA A 132 25.28 -35.86 9.55
C ALA A 132 24.12 -35.24 10.33
N ALA A 133 24.37 -34.11 10.99
CA ALA A 133 23.32 -33.39 11.71
C ALA A 133 22.19 -32.97 10.74
N PRO A 134 20.92 -32.96 11.19
CA PRO A 134 19.82 -32.48 10.36
C PRO A 134 20.10 -31.06 9.88
N LEU A 135 19.85 -30.80 8.60
CA LEU A 135 20.03 -29.47 8.03
C LEU A 135 18.80 -28.64 8.40
N SER A 136 19.01 -27.44 8.94
CA SER A 136 17.93 -26.48 9.17
C SER A 136 18.42 -25.08 8.85
N THR A 137 17.71 -24.38 7.97
CA THR A 137 18.06 -23.02 7.53
C THR A 137 16.81 -22.17 7.48
N SER A 138 16.86 -21.02 8.16
CA SER A 138 15.77 -20.05 8.22
C SER A 138 16.08 -18.80 7.41
N PHE A 139 15.07 -18.32 6.69
CA PHE A 139 15.11 -17.12 5.87
C PHE A 139 14.02 -16.15 6.34
N THR A 140 14.29 -14.85 6.27
CA THR A 140 13.32 -13.81 6.61
C THR A 140 12.47 -13.48 5.39
N LEU A 141 11.15 -13.55 5.54
CA LEU A 141 10.20 -13.22 4.47
C LEU A 141 10.01 -11.72 4.37
N SER A 142 10.00 -11.21 3.14
CA SER A 142 9.71 -9.81 2.84
C SER A 142 9.14 -9.63 1.43
N GLY A 143 8.42 -8.53 1.21
CA GLY A 143 7.85 -8.21 -0.09
C GLY A 143 6.62 -9.04 -0.42
N ASP A 144 6.10 -8.91 -1.64
CA ASP A 144 4.92 -9.65 -2.08
C ASP A 144 5.25 -11.03 -2.68
N VAL A 145 6.53 -11.22 -3.03
CA VAL A 145 7.14 -12.43 -3.56
C VAL A 145 8.51 -12.61 -2.89
N TYR A 146 8.77 -13.81 -2.36
CA TYR A 146 10.05 -14.18 -1.78
C TYR A 146 10.49 -15.56 -2.23
N VAL A 147 11.77 -15.68 -2.61
CA VAL A 147 12.42 -16.96 -2.90
C VAL A 147 13.65 -17.08 -2.02
N THR A 148 13.82 -18.22 -1.36
CA THR A 148 14.99 -18.47 -0.52
C THR A 148 16.24 -18.65 -1.38
N ASP A 149 17.40 -18.38 -0.81
CA ASP A 149 18.65 -18.83 -1.43
C ASP A 149 18.65 -20.37 -1.57
N PRO A 150 19.22 -20.91 -2.66
CA PRO A 150 19.23 -22.35 -2.88
C PRO A 150 20.20 -23.05 -1.92
N ILE A 151 19.67 -24.05 -1.22
CA ILE A 151 20.44 -24.99 -0.42
C ILE A 151 20.97 -26.07 -1.37
N THR A 152 22.30 -26.23 -1.41
CA THR A 152 22.95 -27.23 -2.26
C THR A 152 23.32 -28.46 -1.44
N ASP A 153 22.88 -29.64 -1.89
CA ASP A 153 23.22 -30.94 -1.30
C ASP A 153 24.01 -31.78 -2.32
N PRO A 154 25.31 -32.05 -2.09
CA PRO A 154 26.14 -32.88 -2.96
C PRO A 154 25.93 -34.39 -2.75
N ASP A 155 25.28 -34.81 -1.67
CA ASP A 155 25.29 -36.19 -1.16
C ASP A 155 23.95 -36.92 -1.33
N TYR A 156 23.01 -36.37 -2.10
CA TYR A 156 21.75 -37.02 -2.47
C TYR A 156 20.85 -37.43 -1.29
N GLY A 157 21.19 -36.99 -0.08
CA GLY A 157 20.85 -37.71 1.14
C GLY A 157 19.73 -37.08 1.95
N PHE A 158 19.09 -36.01 1.49
CA PHE A 158 18.10 -35.31 2.32
C PHE A 158 16.69 -35.27 1.73
N SER A 159 15.69 -35.46 2.61
CA SER A 159 14.28 -35.15 2.31
C SER A 159 13.91 -33.80 2.93
N PRO A 160 13.73 -32.73 2.13
CA PRO A 160 13.46 -31.41 2.66
C PRO A 160 12.00 -31.25 3.05
N THR A 161 11.78 -30.62 4.20
CA THR A 161 10.50 -30.11 4.68
C THR A 161 10.60 -28.59 4.83
N GLY A 162 9.48 -27.91 4.68
CA GLY A 162 9.40 -26.46 4.77
C GLY A 162 8.32 -26.04 5.77
N VAL A 163 8.62 -25.07 6.63
CA VAL A 163 7.63 -24.40 7.48
C VAL A 163 7.77 -22.90 7.31
N ALA A 164 6.69 -22.21 6.98
CA ALA A 164 6.67 -20.75 6.87
C ALA A 164 5.59 -20.18 7.78
N SER A 165 5.94 -19.13 8.53
CA SER A 165 5.02 -18.45 9.43
C SER A 165 5.29 -16.96 9.47
N GLY A 166 4.25 -16.17 9.70
CA GLY A 166 4.36 -14.73 9.70
C GLY A 166 3.04 -14.02 9.51
N ALA A 167 3.07 -12.91 8.77
CA ALA A 167 1.87 -12.13 8.48
C ALA A 167 1.87 -11.56 7.06
N VAL A 168 0.67 -11.53 6.47
CA VAL A 168 0.36 -10.82 5.22
C VAL A 168 -0.26 -9.48 5.58
N THR A 169 0.39 -8.39 5.18
CA THR A 169 -0.12 -7.03 5.38
C THR A 169 -0.62 -6.48 4.06
N LYS A 170 -1.90 -6.14 3.99
CA LYS A 170 -2.55 -5.51 2.85
C LYS A 170 -2.88 -4.06 3.16
N VAL A 171 -2.46 -3.16 2.27
CA VAL A 171 -2.89 -1.75 2.35
C VAL A 171 -4.07 -1.57 1.40
N GLU A 172 -5.26 -1.39 1.96
CA GLU A 172 -6.46 -1.10 1.18
C GLU A 172 -6.42 0.34 0.64
N GLN A 173 -7.07 0.55 -0.50
CA GLN A 173 -7.17 1.88 -1.10
C GLN A 173 -7.74 2.88 -0.10
N ALA A 174 -7.12 4.06 -0.04
CA ALA A 174 -7.51 5.08 0.91
C ALA A 174 -8.94 5.55 0.61
N THR A 175 -9.79 5.53 1.63
CA THR A 175 -11.14 6.06 1.49
C THR A 175 -11.07 7.58 1.59
N THR A 176 -11.61 8.26 0.58
CA THR A 176 -11.69 9.72 0.55
C THR A 176 -13.06 10.16 1.02
N SER A 177 -13.12 10.87 2.14
CA SER A 177 -14.36 11.52 2.59
C SER A 177 -14.26 13.02 2.42
N THR A 178 -15.37 13.66 2.02
CA THR A 178 -15.47 15.11 1.94
C THR A 178 -16.54 15.58 2.90
N SER A 179 -16.21 16.58 3.72
CA SER A 179 -17.17 17.23 4.61
C SER A 179 -17.14 18.74 4.40
N ARG A 180 -18.30 19.38 4.59
CA ARG A 180 -18.40 20.85 4.57
C ARG A 180 -18.37 21.34 6.00
N VAL A 181 -17.32 22.04 6.38
CA VAL A 181 -17.14 22.59 7.72
C VAL A 181 -17.38 24.10 7.70
N SER A 182 -18.10 24.59 8.71
CA SER A 182 -18.30 26.02 8.91
C SER A 182 -17.02 26.63 9.46
N THR A 183 -16.38 27.52 8.71
CA THR A 183 -15.17 28.20 9.14
C THR A 183 -15.45 29.69 9.35
N PRO A 184 -15.09 30.26 10.51
CA PRO A 184 -15.25 31.67 10.78
C PRO A 184 -14.53 32.51 9.72
N LYS A 185 -15.14 33.62 9.27
CA LYS A 185 -14.44 34.53 8.35
C LYS A 185 -13.19 35.13 9.01
N SER A 186 -12.12 35.22 8.22
CA SER A 186 -10.86 35.82 8.67
C SER A 186 -11.03 37.29 9.05
N THR A 187 -10.13 37.78 9.92
CA THR A 187 -10.06 39.18 10.34
C THR A 187 -9.92 40.13 9.14
N ALA A 188 -9.19 39.73 8.10
CA ALA A 188 -9.02 40.51 6.87
C ALA A 188 -10.35 40.70 6.10
N VAL A 189 -11.20 39.67 6.06
CA VAL A 189 -12.53 39.79 5.43
C VAL A 189 -13.44 40.67 6.29
N LYS A 190 -13.40 40.50 7.61
CA LYS A 190 -14.18 41.34 8.54
C LYS A 190 -13.75 42.81 8.47
N SER A 191 -12.46 43.11 8.35
CA SER A 191 -11.94 44.48 8.24
C SER A 191 -12.33 45.13 6.91
N LYS A 192 -12.23 44.40 5.78
CA LYS A 192 -12.68 44.88 4.47
C LYS A 192 -14.18 45.19 4.44
N ALA A 193 -15.00 44.35 5.08
CA ALA A 193 -16.43 44.59 5.21
C ALA A 193 -16.74 45.86 6.03
N LEU A 194 -16.03 46.06 7.15
CA LEU A 194 -16.17 47.26 7.98
C LEU A 194 -15.75 48.54 7.23
N ALA A 195 -14.64 48.48 6.49
CA ALA A 195 -14.18 49.60 5.66
C ALA A 195 -15.20 49.97 4.56
N SER A 196 -15.85 48.97 3.97
CA SER A 196 -16.95 49.18 3.01
C SER A 196 -18.15 49.86 3.68
N TYR A 197 -18.56 49.41 4.87
CA TYR A 197 -19.65 50.01 5.63
C TYR A 197 -19.39 51.48 5.94
N LYS A 198 -18.19 51.82 6.46
CA LYS A 198 -17.79 53.19 6.77
C LYS A 198 -17.90 54.09 5.53
N ARG A 199 -17.42 53.62 4.37
CA ARG A 199 -17.53 54.34 3.08
C ARG A 199 -18.99 54.57 2.66
N SER A 200 -19.85 53.55 2.78
CA SER A 200 -21.28 53.68 2.47
C SER A 200 -21.98 54.71 3.36
N ILE A 201 -21.66 54.74 4.66
CA ILE A 201 -22.22 55.73 5.59
C ILE A 201 -21.72 57.14 5.28
N ALA A 202 -20.44 57.32 4.98
CA ALA A 202 -19.88 58.61 4.58
C ALA A 202 -20.57 59.17 3.33
N SER A 203 -20.73 58.33 2.29
CA SER A 203 -21.46 58.70 1.06
C SER A 203 -22.93 59.04 1.35
N ALA A 204 -23.61 58.26 2.21
CA ALA A 204 -25.00 58.55 2.60
C ALA A 204 -25.13 59.87 3.35
N LYS A 205 -24.18 60.22 4.24
CA LYS A 205 -24.14 61.53 4.93
C LYS A 205 -23.92 62.68 3.95
N ALA A 206 -22.98 62.55 3.02
CA ALA A 206 -22.75 63.56 1.98
C ALA A 206 -24.02 63.82 1.16
N LYS A 207 -24.69 62.74 0.70
CA LYS A 207 -25.98 62.84 -0.02
C LYS A 207 -27.07 63.49 0.84
N LEU A 208 -27.17 63.16 2.12
CA LEU A 208 -28.12 63.80 3.04
C LEU A 208 -27.88 65.31 3.11
N SER A 209 -26.63 65.74 3.30
CA SER A 209 -26.26 67.16 3.34
C SER A 209 -26.67 67.89 2.07
N THR A 210 -26.33 67.33 0.89
CA THR A 210 -26.74 67.90 -0.40
C THR A 210 -28.27 67.94 -0.56
N SER A 211 -28.98 66.89 -0.18
CA SER A 211 -30.45 66.86 -0.25
C SER A 211 -31.11 67.84 0.72
N LEU A 212 -30.55 68.06 1.90
CA LEU A 212 -31.05 69.06 2.86
C LEU A 212 -30.85 70.49 2.34
N LYS A 213 -29.70 70.78 1.72
CA LYS A 213 -29.47 72.08 1.06
C LYS A 213 -30.47 72.32 -0.07
N LYS A 214 -30.69 71.32 -0.94
CA LYS A 214 -31.66 71.39 -2.05
C LYS A 214 -33.12 71.49 -1.58
N ALA A 215 -33.44 71.01 -0.37
CA ALA A 215 -34.80 71.06 0.17
C ALA A 215 -35.22 72.47 0.63
N GLY A 216 -34.28 73.37 0.96
CA GLY A 216 -34.57 74.73 1.40
C GLY A 216 -35.44 74.78 2.67
N ALA A 217 -36.55 75.51 2.63
CA ALA A 217 -37.51 75.60 3.74
C ALA A 217 -38.54 74.44 3.78
N SER A 218 -38.63 73.62 2.73
CA SER A 218 -39.67 72.59 2.62
C SER A 218 -39.49 71.47 3.65
N SER A 219 -40.42 71.37 4.60
CA SER A 219 -40.45 70.34 5.65
C SER A 219 -40.60 68.92 5.07
N SER A 220 -41.45 68.74 4.06
CA SER A 220 -41.68 67.46 3.39
C SER A 220 -40.41 66.95 2.68
N LYS A 221 -39.71 67.82 1.94
CA LYS A 221 -38.44 67.48 1.27
C LYS A 221 -37.33 67.14 2.27
N LYS A 222 -37.26 67.86 3.41
CA LYS A 222 -36.33 67.52 4.51
C LYS A 222 -36.64 66.16 5.12
N SER A 223 -37.91 65.85 5.36
CA SER A 223 -38.36 64.56 5.88
C SER A 223 -38.00 63.42 4.93
N ALA A 224 -38.28 63.58 3.63
CA ALA A 224 -37.91 62.61 2.60
C ALA A 224 -36.39 62.34 2.55
N ALA A 225 -35.56 63.39 2.65
CA ALA A 225 -34.11 63.26 2.68
C ALA A 225 -33.62 62.45 3.91
N ARG A 226 -34.19 62.71 5.09
CA ARG A 226 -33.89 61.95 6.33
C ARG A 226 -34.33 60.48 6.22
N LYS A 227 -35.52 60.22 5.67
CA LYS A 227 -36.02 58.85 5.42
C LYS A 227 -35.11 58.08 4.45
N ALA A 228 -34.65 58.73 3.38
CA ALA A 228 -33.71 58.13 2.44
C ALA A 228 -32.34 57.81 3.09
N TYR A 229 -31.84 58.68 3.98
CA TYR A 229 -30.63 58.41 4.75
C TYR A 229 -30.80 57.21 5.69
N ALA A 230 -31.91 57.14 6.42
CA ALA A 230 -32.22 56.02 7.32
C ALA A 230 -32.28 54.68 6.57
N ALA A 231 -32.93 54.65 5.40
CA ALA A 231 -32.98 53.48 4.53
C ALA A 231 -31.57 53.04 4.07
N ARG A 232 -30.73 53.97 3.63
CA ARG A 232 -29.33 53.68 3.23
C ARG A 232 -28.49 53.16 4.39
N LYS A 233 -28.66 53.72 5.60
CA LYS A 233 -27.99 53.26 6.82
C LYS A 233 -28.41 51.83 7.18
N LYS A 234 -29.72 51.52 7.11
CA LYS A 234 -30.26 50.18 7.34
C LYS A 234 -29.70 49.17 6.33
N ALA A 235 -29.70 49.51 5.05
CA ALA A 235 -29.13 48.66 3.99
C ALA A 235 -27.64 48.39 4.21
N ALA A 236 -26.84 49.42 4.52
CA ALA A 236 -25.41 49.26 4.79
C ALA A 236 -25.14 48.36 6.00
N LYS A 237 -25.96 48.47 7.08
CA LYS A 237 -25.85 47.62 8.26
C LYS A 237 -26.21 46.15 7.95
N ALA A 238 -27.24 45.92 7.15
CA ALA A 238 -27.61 44.57 6.71
C ALA A 238 -26.48 43.91 5.91
N THR A 239 -25.88 44.63 4.96
CA THR A 239 -24.74 44.13 4.18
C THR A 239 -23.53 43.81 5.07
N LEU A 240 -23.24 44.65 6.06
CA LEU A 240 -22.17 44.39 7.03
C LEU A 240 -22.45 43.10 7.81
N HIS A 241 -23.68 42.95 8.32
CA HIS A 241 -24.08 41.77 9.08
C HIS A 241 -23.89 40.49 8.26
N VAL A 242 -24.46 40.41 7.06
CA VAL A 242 -24.27 39.26 6.17
C VAL A 242 -22.79 38.94 5.93
N ARG A 243 -21.95 39.97 5.75
CA ARG A 243 -20.52 39.77 5.52
C ARG A 243 -19.75 39.35 6.77
N TRP A 244 -20.25 39.62 7.97
CA TRP A 244 -19.65 39.24 9.25
C TRP A 244 -20.16 37.92 9.83
N SER A 245 -21.45 37.60 9.67
CA SER A 245 -22.12 36.46 10.32
C SER A 245 -22.22 35.19 9.44
N SER A 246 -21.98 35.29 8.13
CA SER A 246 -21.93 34.09 7.28
C SER A 246 -20.59 33.39 7.45
N ASP A 247 -20.55 32.24 8.10
CA ASP A 247 -19.36 31.41 8.04
C ASP A 247 -19.09 30.96 6.59
N LYS A 248 -17.81 30.82 6.25
CA LYS A 248 -17.42 30.23 4.97
C LYS A 248 -17.55 28.72 5.12
N LYS A 249 -18.31 28.07 4.23
CA LYS A 249 -18.25 26.60 4.10
C LYS A 249 -16.93 26.25 3.41
N THR A 250 -16.06 25.55 4.13
CA THR A 250 -14.81 25.03 3.59
C THR A 250 -14.98 23.53 3.39
N VAL A 251 -14.57 23.02 2.23
CA VAL A 251 -14.54 21.58 1.98
C VAL A 251 -13.26 21.04 2.60
N VAL A 252 -13.41 20.11 3.53
CA VAL A 252 -12.30 19.36 4.11
C VAL A 252 -12.35 17.97 3.52
N THR A 253 -11.23 17.57 2.93
CA THR A 253 -11.02 16.23 2.40
C THR A 253 -10.16 15.47 3.39
N THR A 254 -10.62 14.31 3.85
CA THR A 254 -9.86 13.42 4.72
C THR A 254 -9.65 12.10 4.01
N THR A 255 -8.39 11.69 3.92
CA THR A 255 -7.95 10.45 3.30
C THR A 255 -7.44 9.53 4.41
N VAL A 256 -8.07 8.38 4.60
CA VAL A 256 -7.64 7.37 5.58
C VAL A 256 -7.30 6.09 4.83
N GLY A 257 -6.04 5.66 4.91
CA GLY A 257 -5.63 4.32 4.46
C GLY A 257 -6.05 3.28 5.50
N LYS A 258 -6.61 2.15 5.05
CA LYS A 258 -6.90 1.01 5.92
C LYS A 258 -5.84 -0.06 5.67
N THR A 259 -5.18 -0.49 6.73
CA THR A 259 -4.20 -1.58 6.68
C THR A 259 -4.78 -2.77 7.41
N THR A 260 -4.79 -3.92 6.75
CA THR A 260 -5.24 -5.20 7.32
C THR A 260 -4.04 -6.14 7.39
N THR A 261 -3.81 -6.78 8.52
CA THR A 261 -2.70 -7.72 8.73
C THR A 261 -3.25 -9.06 9.19
N ASN A 262 -3.04 -10.11 8.40
CA ASN A 262 -3.50 -11.47 8.70
C ASN A 262 -2.29 -12.37 9.00
N PRO A 263 -2.27 -13.09 10.13
CA PRO A 263 -1.21 -14.07 10.38
C PRO A 263 -1.37 -15.31 9.49
N PHE A 264 -0.27 -15.98 9.18
CA PHE A 264 -0.28 -17.27 8.48
C PHE A 264 0.76 -18.24 9.08
N SER A 265 0.49 -19.53 8.91
CA SER A 265 1.41 -20.63 9.19
C SER A 265 1.12 -21.76 8.22
N ILE A 266 2.09 -22.14 7.39
CA ILE A 266 1.95 -23.15 6.34
C ILE A 266 3.16 -24.09 6.36
N SER A 267 2.95 -25.34 5.94
CA SER A 267 4.02 -26.35 5.87
C SER A 267 3.96 -27.15 4.58
N ALA A 268 5.13 -27.57 4.10
CA ALA A 268 5.30 -28.52 3.02
C ALA A 268 6.12 -29.71 3.55
N ASP A 269 5.57 -30.91 3.50
CA ASP A 269 6.28 -32.13 3.89
C ASP A 269 6.64 -32.93 2.62
N ASN A 270 7.87 -33.46 2.57
CA ASN A 270 8.35 -34.32 1.49
C ASN A 270 8.74 -35.72 1.99
N ARG A 271 8.32 -36.08 3.21
CA ARG A 271 8.43 -37.45 3.71
C ARG A 271 7.54 -38.38 2.88
N PHE A 272 8.18 -39.30 2.17
CA PHE A 272 7.54 -40.43 1.50
C PHE A 272 7.22 -41.53 2.51
#